data_AF-A0A103YEL4-F1
#
_entry.id   AF-A0A103YEL4-F1
#
_cell.length_a   1.000
_cell.length_b   1.000
_cell.length_c   1.000
_cell.angle_alpha   90.00
_cell.angle_beta   90.00
_cell.angle_gamma   90.00
#
_symmetry.space_group_name_H-M   'P 1'
#
loop_
_entity.id
_entity.type
_entity.pdbx_description
1 polymer ?
#
loop_
_entity_poly.entity_id
_entity_poly.type
_entity_poly.pdbx_seq_one_letter_code
_entity_poly.pdbx_strand_id
1 'polypeptide(L)'
;MELMVVTLIIGFLFSLLFIAPRFSKSVFVCMECLDLFNLWWYLLNVDQTEKVHSDANTKTVRAYNKAEVLLHNKRTDCWIIIKEKVYDVTSYVEEHPGGDAILVHAGDDSTEGFFGPQHATRVFDMIEDFYIGDLEK
;
A
#
# COMPACT_ATOMS: atom_id res chain seq x y z
N MET A 1 -14.08 43.74 13.40
CA MET A 1 -14.81 44.11 12.17
C MET A 1 -14.04 43.42 11.05
N GLU A 2 -14.18 42.11 10.84
CA GLU A 2 -15.31 41.45 10.21
C GLU A 2 -15.46 40.01 10.74
N LEU A 3 -16.48 39.74 11.56
CA LEU A 3 -16.87 38.37 11.94
C LEU A 3 -18.34 38.30 12.40
N MET A 4 -19.19 39.27 12.00
CA MET A 4 -20.61 39.35 12.33
C MET A 4 -21.51 38.72 11.24
N VAL A 5 -21.19 37.52 10.75
CA VAL A 5 -22.09 36.78 9.82
C VAL A 5 -22.33 35.32 10.25
N VAL A 6 -21.91 34.93 11.46
CA VAL A 6 -21.98 33.53 11.94
C VAL A 6 -23.22 33.25 12.82
N THR A 7 -24.33 33.99 12.69
CA THR A 7 -25.46 33.84 13.64
C THR A 7 -26.85 33.97 13.02
N LEU A 8 -27.03 33.62 11.75
CA LEU A 8 -28.37 33.63 11.11
C LEU A 8 -28.78 32.33 10.40
N ILE A 9 -28.04 31.23 10.53
CA ILE A 9 -28.42 29.93 9.92
C ILE A 9 -28.36 28.76 10.94
N ILE A 10 -28.51 29.05 12.23
CA ILE A 10 -28.61 28.03 13.28
C ILE A 10 -29.90 28.26 14.08
N GLY A 11 -31.04 28.02 13.44
CA GLY A 11 -32.31 28.18 14.13
C GLY A 11 -33.53 27.93 13.27
N PHE A 12 -33.66 26.77 12.63
CA PHE A 12 -35.00 26.30 12.19
C PHE A 12 -35.11 24.80 11.89
N LEU A 13 -34.20 23.94 12.38
CA LEU A 13 -34.30 22.49 12.15
C LEU A 13 -34.09 21.67 13.43
N PHE A 14 -34.60 22.17 14.55
CA PHE A 14 -34.92 21.33 15.70
C PHE A 14 -36.45 21.28 15.81
N SER A 15 -36.98 20.07 15.98
CA SER A 15 -38.38 19.77 16.30
C SER A 15 -39.35 19.75 15.12
N LEU A 16 -39.43 18.59 14.46
CA LEU A 16 -40.62 17.91 13.90
C LEU A 16 -40.04 16.71 13.12
N LEU A 17 -39.78 15.57 13.75
CA LEU A 17 -40.77 14.55 14.14
C LEU A 17 -41.77 14.25 13.00
N PHE A 18 -42.07 12.96 12.88
CA PHE A 18 -42.98 12.28 11.94
C PHE A 18 -42.26 11.63 10.77
N ILE A 19 -41.83 10.39 10.96
CA ILE A 19 -42.67 9.19 10.72
C ILE A 19 -43.03 9.16 9.25
N ALA A 20 -42.24 8.40 8.50
CA ALA A 20 -42.50 8.08 7.12
C ALA A 20 -43.83 7.31 6.98
N PRO A 21 -44.71 7.70 6.04
CA PRO A 21 -45.58 6.77 5.35
C PRO A 21 -45.06 6.55 3.93
N ARG A 22 -44.92 5.28 3.60
CA ARG A 22 -44.56 4.72 2.30
C ARG A 22 -45.57 5.18 1.24
N PHE A 23 -45.14 6.03 0.30
CA PHE A 23 -45.93 6.38 -0.88
C PHE A 23 -45.31 5.77 -2.16
N SER A 24 -46.16 5.03 -2.85
CA SER A 24 -45.91 4.46 -4.17
C SER A 24 -46.03 5.56 -5.24
N LYS A 25 -44.98 5.66 -6.06
CA LYS A 25 -44.93 5.95 -7.49
C LYS A 25 -46.09 6.76 -8.10
N SER A 26 -45.81 8.01 -8.49
CA SER A 26 -46.18 8.57 -9.81
C SER A 26 -45.42 9.87 -10.09
N VAL A 27 -44.49 9.72 -11.04
CA VAL A 27 -43.84 10.66 -11.98
C VAL A 27 -44.22 12.16 -11.91
N PHE A 28 -43.23 13.06 -11.75
CA PHE A 28 -42.81 14.05 -12.76
C PHE A 28 -41.57 14.84 -12.29
N VAL A 29 -40.69 15.07 -13.26
CA VAL A 29 -39.29 15.52 -13.17
C VAL A 29 -39.16 17.01 -12.81
N CYS A 30 -38.15 17.36 -12.01
CA CYS A 30 -37.53 18.69 -12.08
C CYS A 30 -36.01 18.53 -12.03
N MET A 31 -35.39 18.67 -13.19
CA MET A 31 -33.98 18.51 -13.48
C MET A 31 -33.29 19.85 -13.23
N GLU A 32 -32.99 20.16 -11.97
CA GLU A 32 -32.05 21.26 -11.57
C GLU A 32 -31.66 21.25 -10.07
N CYS A 33 -31.71 20.10 -9.38
CA CYS A 33 -31.38 20.02 -7.93
C CYS A 33 -30.43 18.85 -7.55
N LEU A 34 -29.65 18.31 -8.48
CA LEU A 34 -28.82 17.12 -8.24
C LEU A 34 -27.36 17.39 -7.82
N ASP A 35 -26.98 18.62 -7.46
CA ASP A 35 -25.57 18.94 -7.15
C ASP A 35 -25.26 19.28 -5.68
N LEU A 36 -26.24 19.27 -4.77
CA LEU A 36 -25.99 19.44 -3.33
C LEU A 36 -26.29 18.19 -2.50
N PHE A 37 -27.11 17.27 -3.00
CA PHE A 37 -27.30 15.98 -2.34
C PHE A 37 -26.10 15.04 -2.57
N ASN A 38 -25.46 15.11 -3.74
CA ASN A 38 -24.25 14.36 -4.04
C ASN A 38 -23.00 14.89 -3.30
N LEU A 39 -22.94 16.20 -3.00
CA LEU A 39 -21.81 16.78 -2.26
C LEU A 39 -21.90 16.50 -0.75
N TRP A 40 -23.10 16.45 -0.18
CA TRP A 40 -23.29 16.08 1.22
C TRP A 40 -23.18 14.57 1.45
N TRP A 41 -23.58 13.74 0.47
CA TRP A 41 -23.24 12.31 0.45
C TRP A 41 -21.73 12.09 0.30
N TYR A 42 -21.02 12.91 -0.49
CA TYR A 42 -19.56 12.87 -0.58
C TYR A 42 -18.92 13.27 0.76
N LEU A 43 -19.37 14.35 1.40
CA LEU A 43 -18.83 14.80 2.70
C LEU A 43 -19.19 13.90 3.89
N LEU A 44 -20.30 13.15 3.84
CA LEU A 44 -20.65 12.13 4.85
C LEU A 44 -20.06 10.74 4.56
N ASN A 45 -19.44 10.53 3.39
CA ASN A 45 -18.69 9.32 3.05
C ASN A 45 -17.17 9.55 2.94
N VAL A 46 -16.67 10.74 3.31
CA VAL A 46 -15.24 11.04 3.48
C VAL A 46 -14.82 10.64 4.89
N ASP A 47 -14.92 9.34 5.19
CA ASP A 47 -14.12 8.66 6.22
C ASP A 47 -14.05 7.16 5.93
N GLN A 48 -13.65 6.81 4.71
CA GLN A 48 -13.20 5.45 4.41
C GLN A 48 -11.79 5.46 3.81
N THR A 49 -10.85 6.02 4.56
CA THR A 49 -9.43 5.62 4.51
C THR A 49 -8.92 5.73 5.95
N GLU A 50 -9.30 4.82 6.86
CA GLU A 50 -8.38 3.78 7.31
C GLU A 50 -9.15 2.76 8.16
N LYS A 51 -9.67 1.72 7.51
CA LYS A 51 -9.86 0.42 8.16
C LYS A 51 -9.05 -0.58 7.37
N VAL A 52 -7.78 -0.73 7.73
CA VAL A 52 -7.00 -1.91 7.39
C VAL A 52 -7.57 -3.06 8.21
N HIS A 53 -8.71 -3.59 7.77
CA HIS A 53 -9.05 -4.96 8.08
C HIS A 53 -8.04 -5.81 7.33
N SER A 54 -7.27 -6.58 8.08
CA SER A 54 -6.31 -7.57 7.60
C SER A 54 -7.05 -8.71 6.91
N ASP A 55 -7.60 -8.43 5.74
CA ASP A 55 -7.87 -9.44 4.74
C ASP A 55 -6.52 -9.94 4.27
N ALA A 56 -6.30 -11.24 4.40
CA ALA A 56 -5.03 -11.92 4.14
C ALA A 56 -4.29 -11.30 2.95
N ASN A 57 -3.17 -10.63 3.24
CA ASN A 57 -2.22 -10.10 2.27
C ASN A 57 -1.68 -11.27 1.43
N THR A 58 -2.42 -11.62 0.40
CA THR A 58 -1.92 -12.51 -0.64
C THR A 58 -1.01 -11.65 -1.49
N LYS A 59 0.21 -11.42 -0.98
CA LYS A 59 1.34 -10.91 -1.74
C LYS A 59 1.47 -11.88 -2.92
N THR A 60 1.02 -11.47 -4.10
CA THR A 60 1.09 -12.31 -5.29
C THR A 60 2.57 -12.57 -5.55
N VAL A 61 3.02 -13.79 -5.27
CA VAL A 61 4.40 -14.20 -5.49
C VAL A 61 4.65 -14.17 -6.98
N ARG A 62 5.53 -13.27 -7.42
CA ARG A 62 5.97 -13.20 -8.81
C ARG A 62 7.07 -14.25 -9.02
N ALA A 63 7.11 -14.83 -10.21
CA ALA A 63 8.21 -15.70 -10.62
C ALA A 63 9.16 -14.89 -11.49
N TYR A 64 10.46 -15.01 -11.25
CA TYR A 64 11.51 -14.33 -12.01
C TYR A 64 12.45 -15.34 -12.65
N ASN A 65 12.90 -15.05 -13.86
CA ASN A 65 13.89 -15.89 -14.53
C ASN A 65 15.30 -15.53 -14.05
N LYS A 66 16.20 -16.51 -13.92
CA LYS A 66 17.62 -16.25 -13.62
C LYS A 66 18.26 -15.25 -14.59
N ALA A 67 17.90 -15.30 -15.87
CA ALA A 67 18.40 -14.35 -16.88
C ALA A 67 17.97 -12.90 -16.61
N GLU A 68 16.78 -12.71 -16.02
CA GLU A 68 16.29 -11.39 -15.62
C GLU A 68 17.07 -10.89 -14.39
N VAL A 69 17.20 -11.73 -13.36
CA VAL A 69 17.92 -11.38 -12.12
C VAL A 69 19.38 -10.97 -12.41
N LEU A 70 20.04 -11.63 -13.38
CA LEU A 70 21.41 -11.29 -13.80
C LEU A 70 21.60 -9.86 -14.32
N LEU A 71 20.52 -9.20 -14.78
CA LEU A 71 20.58 -7.81 -15.24
C LEU A 71 20.68 -6.81 -14.08
N HIS A 72 20.26 -7.22 -12.89
CA HIS A 72 20.20 -6.42 -11.67
C HIS A 72 21.48 -6.60 -10.83
N ASN A 73 22.61 -6.21 -11.40
CA ASN A 73 23.95 -6.40 -10.84
C ASN A 73 24.68 -5.10 -10.46
N LYS A 74 23.94 -3.99 -10.31
CA LYS A 74 24.52 -2.66 -10.06
C LYS A 74 24.23 -2.21 -8.64
N ARG A 75 25.08 -1.33 -8.11
CA ARG A 75 24.86 -0.71 -6.78
C ARG A 75 23.50 -0.02 -6.65
N THR A 76 22.99 0.58 -7.72
CA THR A 76 21.69 1.26 -7.76
C THR A 76 20.54 0.35 -8.18
N ASP A 77 20.80 -0.93 -8.45
CA ASP A 77 19.85 -1.92 -8.95
C ASP A 77 20.44 -3.33 -8.72
N CYS A 78 20.28 -3.83 -7.50
CA CYS A 78 20.97 -5.02 -6.99
C CYS A 78 19.95 -6.03 -6.49
N TRP A 79 19.80 -7.13 -7.23
CA TRP A 79 19.00 -8.27 -6.80
C TRP A 79 19.89 -9.44 -6.44
N ILE A 80 19.45 -10.26 -5.49
CA ILE A 80 20.16 -11.46 -5.07
C ILE A 80 19.21 -12.63 -4.98
N ILE A 81 19.75 -13.83 -5.20
CA ILE A 81 19.00 -15.08 -5.06
C ILE A 81 19.47 -15.78 -3.78
N ILE A 82 18.53 -16.17 -2.93
CA ILE A 82 18.80 -16.99 -1.74
C ILE A 82 17.78 -18.12 -1.69
N LYS A 83 18.25 -19.38 -1.73
CA LYS A 83 17.39 -20.57 -1.69
C LYS A 83 16.20 -20.50 -2.66
N GLU A 84 16.47 -20.22 -3.93
CA GLU A 84 15.45 -20.09 -4.99
C GLU A 84 14.46 -18.93 -4.80
N LYS A 85 14.72 -18.00 -3.89
CA LYS A 85 13.94 -16.77 -3.69
C LYS A 85 14.73 -15.57 -4.17
N VAL A 86 14.03 -14.59 -4.73
CA VAL A 86 14.60 -13.36 -5.27
C VAL A 86 14.30 -12.20 -4.33
N TYR A 87 15.34 -11.44 -4.02
CA TYR A 87 15.30 -10.30 -3.12
C TYR A 87 15.88 -9.06 -3.80
N ASP A 88 15.17 -7.94 -3.68
CA ASP A 88 15.66 -6.63 -4.11
C ASP A 88 16.31 -5.93 -2.91
N VAL A 89 17.64 -5.94 -2.88
CA VAL A 89 18.42 -5.35 -1.79
C VAL A 89 18.95 -3.96 -2.15
N THR A 90 18.47 -3.36 -3.24
CA THR A 90 18.97 -2.08 -3.77
C THR A 90 18.99 -0.97 -2.71
N SER A 91 17.93 -0.85 -1.91
CA SER A 91 17.85 0.16 -0.86
C SER A 91 18.77 -0.11 0.33
N TYR A 92 19.25 -1.34 0.50
CA TYR A 92 20.06 -1.76 1.64
C TYR A 92 21.57 -1.81 1.34
N VAL A 93 21.97 -1.71 0.06
CA VAL A 93 23.39 -1.83 -0.35
C VAL A 93 24.31 -0.91 0.45
N GLU A 94 23.91 0.35 0.68
CA GLU A 94 24.71 1.34 1.42
C GLU A 94 24.67 1.14 2.94
N GLU A 95 23.62 0.51 3.45
CA GLU A 95 23.44 0.25 4.89
C GLU A 95 24.05 -1.07 5.34
N HIS A 96 24.47 -1.91 4.38
CA HIS A 96 25.02 -3.22 4.65
C HIS A 96 26.31 -3.14 5.49
N PRO A 97 26.35 -3.72 6.71
CA PRO A 97 27.54 -3.64 7.58
C PRO A 97 28.81 -4.29 6.99
N GLY A 98 28.65 -5.22 6.03
CA GLY A 98 29.76 -5.81 5.29
C GLY A 98 30.22 -4.98 4.08
N GLY A 99 29.65 -3.81 3.86
CA GLY A 99 29.93 -2.92 2.74
C GLY A 99 29.73 -3.62 1.39
N ASP A 100 30.70 -3.43 0.49
CA ASP A 100 30.68 -3.93 -0.90
C ASP A 100 30.65 -5.46 -1.02
N ALA A 101 30.80 -6.21 0.08
CA ALA A 101 30.65 -7.66 0.08
C ALA A 101 29.27 -8.12 -0.44
N ILE A 102 28.23 -7.29 -0.30
CA ILE A 102 26.89 -7.58 -0.86
C ILE A 102 26.88 -7.62 -2.39
N LEU A 103 27.81 -6.90 -3.04
CA LEU A 103 27.86 -6.78 -4.50
C LEU A 103 28.61 -7.92 -5.19
N VAL A 104 29.32 -8.77 -4.43
CA VAL A 104 30.14 -9.87 -5.00
C VAL A 104 29.29 -10.85 -5.82
N HIS A 105 28.04 -11.06 -5.39
CA HIS A 105 27.08 -11.96 -6.02
C HIS A 105 25.81 -11.21 -6.47
N ALA A 106 25.92 -9.92 -6.77
CA ALA A 106 24.80 -9.14 -7.31
C ALA A 106 24.35 -9.73 -8.66
N GLY A 107 23.06 -10.01 -8.78
CA GLY A 107 22.44 -10.67 -9.92
C GLY A 107 22.57 -12.20 -9.95
N ASP A 108 23.14 -12.84 -8.91
CA ASP A 108 23.30 -14.30 -8.85
C ASP A 108 22.95 -14.88 -7.46
N ASP A 109 23.18 -16.18 -7.30
CA ASP A 109 23.00 -16.91 -6.05
C ASP A 109 24.01 -16.47 -4.98
N SER A 110 23.48 -15.86 -3.93
CA SER A 110 24.21 -15.40 -2.74
C SER A 110 23.97 -16.29 -1.52
N THR A 111 23.37 -17.47 -1.68
CA THR A 111 22.98 -18.36 -0.58
C THR A 111 24.17 -18.70 0.32
N GLU A 112 25.30 -19.12 -0.25
CA GLU A 112 26.49 -19.49 0.55
C GLU A 112 27.02 -18.29 1.36
N GLY A 113 27.13 -17.12 0.72
CA GLY A 113 27.57 -15.89 1.38
C GLY A 113 26.59 -15.43 2.46
N PHE A 114 25.29 -15.59 2.23
CA PHE A 114 24.26 -15.19 3.18
C PHE A 114 24.21 -16.09 4.43
N PHE A 115 24.35 -17.41 4.28
CA PHE A 115 24.38 -18.35 5.42
C PHE A 115 25.75 -18.49 6.08
N GLY A 116 26.74 -17.69 5.68
CA GLY A 116 28.06 -17.69 6.29
C GLY A 116 28.07 -17.15 7.74
N PRO A 117 29.18 -17.37 8.47
CA PRO A 117 29.31 -17.02 9.89
C PRO A 117 29.25 -15.50 10.18
N GLN A 118 29.31 -14.66 9.15
CA GLN A 118 29.23 -13.21 9.27
C GLN A 118 27.81 -12.69 9.59
N HIS A 119 26.75 -13.48 9.33
CA HIS A 119 25.37 -13.07 9.59
C HIS A 119 24.81 -13.71 10.86
N ALA A 120 24.25 -12.87 11.74
CA ALA A 120 23.51 -13.34 12.91
C ALA A 120 22.10 -13.81 12.52
N THR A 121 21.48 -14.68 13.31
CA THR A 121 20.16 -15.25 13.03
C THR A 121 19.06 -14.20 12.76
N ARG A 122 19.13 -13.05 13.42
CA ARG A 122 18.18 -11.93 13.21
C ARG A 122 18.16 -11.36 11.78
N VAL A 123 19.19 -11.62 10.98
CA VAL A 123 19.26 -11.15 9.58
C VAL A 123 18.26 -11.91 8.70
N PHE A 124 17.93 -13.15 9.07
CA PHE A 124 16.93 -13.95 8.36
C PHE A 124 15.52 -13.37 8.46
N ASP A 125 15.22 -12.62 9.52
CA ASP A 125 13.91 -11.96 9.66
C ASP A 125 13.86 -10.67 8.82
N MET A 126 14.97 -9.94 8.74
CA MET A 126 15.03 -8.66 7.99
C MET A 126 14.99 -8.86 6.48
N ILE A 127 15.49 -9.98 5.96
CA ILE A 127 15.56 -10.19 4.52
C ILE A 127 14.18 -10.36 3.86
N GLU A 128 13.18 -10.79 4.63
CA GLU A 128 11.81 -10.97 4.16
C GLU A 128 11.17 -9.65 3.67
N ASP A 129 11.62 -8.51 4.19
CA ASP A 129 11.16 -7.19 3.75
C ASP A 129 11.58 -6.88 2.30
N PHE A 130 12.70 -7.45 1.86
CA PHE A 130 13.25 -7.30 0.51
C PHE A 130 12.75 -8.35 -0.48
N TYR A 131 11.91 -9.30 -0.04
CA TYR A 131 11.43 -10.38 -0.90
C TYR A 131 10.52 -9.85 -2.01
N ILE A 132 10.85 -10.15 -3.26
CA ILE A 132 10.05 -9.73 -4.42
C ILE A 132 9.35 -10.89 -5.14
N GLY A 133 9.83 -12.13 -4.97
CA GLY A 133 9.25 -13.31 -5.59
C GLY A 133 10.16 -14.54 -5.57
N ASP A 134 9.73 -15.60 -6.23
CA ASP A 134 10.47 -16.85 -6.35
C ASP A 134 11.18 -16.95 -7.71
N LEU A 135 12.24 -17.75 -7.76
CA LEU A 135 12.95 -18.06 -9.00
C LEU A 135 12.18 -19.12 -9.80
N GLU A 136 11.99 -18.88 -11.10
CA GLU A 136 11.41 -19.84 -12.03
C GLU A 136 12.36 -21.05 -12.22
N LYS A 137 11.78 -22.26 -12.29
CA LYS A 137 12.52 -23.54 -12.41
C LYS A 137 12.83 -23.93 -13.84
#